data_AF-A0A7X9JM03-F1
#
_entry.id   AF-A0A7X9JM03-F1
#
_cell.length_a   1.000
_cell.length_b   1.000
_cell.length_c   1.000
_cell.angle_alpha   90.00
_cell.angle_beta   90.00
_cell.angle_gamma   90.00
#
_symmetry.space_group_name_H-M   'P 1'
#
loop_
_entity.id
_entity.type
_entity.pdbx_description
1 polymer ?
#
loop_
_entity_poly.entity_id
_entity_poly.type
_entity_poly.pdbx_seq_one_letter_code
_entity_poly.pdbx_strand_id
1 'polypeptide(L)'
;MRGSADLVAYFFLRAVNLLKNSGNFGLLATNTIAQGDTRETGLSQVVKNSKIFAAFPDEPWEGNATVTTSRVHICKTDKWFGPKILWDNSVEMISPFLSAEDDRKPFVLKANENKSFQGSIVLGMGFTLSEEEAIEFIKKDPKNKDVLYPYLNGQDLNSSPTQSPSRWVINFWDWPIERARQYEDLVKIVEEKVKPEREKLNREIRRKYWWQFAEKTPRLYHLIGRYRLFEKHPNGYEYPNDPIKNVIVISRVTKHLSYLIVNNDSIWTANTAIYIIAKHYYFSFFQSTINECWSRKYSSTLESRLSYSPSDCFETFPFPNILPAAPEKVDENNLIVKKLDALGEEYHTLRKNMMLNFNIGLTNLYNAFHSPEEKRDEFEKLRSLHKEIDETVLEAYGWTDIKLLHDFIEVPYLPANDRLRYTICEKARLELLRRLLKLNFERHNEEVKELGLEPTSDKKVKKATTKKASSHSKTPKNGPVPEGQGELF
;
A
#
# COMPACT_ATOMS: atom_id res chain seq x y z
N MET A 1 8.64 -0.43 33.75
CA MET A 1 8.70 0.48 32.58
C MET A 1 8.69 1.91 33.10
N ARG A 2 9.64 2.75 32.70
CA ARG A 2 9.56 4.21 32.88
C ARG A 2 9.11 4.78 31.54
N GLY A 3 7.85 5.19 31.45
CA GLY A 3 7.28 5.86 30.28
C GLY A 3 6.56 7.13 30.72
N SER A 4 6.48 8.11 29.83
CA SER A 4 5.74 9.38 29.95
C SER A 4 4.22 9.18 29.91
N ALA A 5 3.71 8.18 30.63
CA ALA A 5 2.29 7.89 30.70
C ALA A 5 1.59 8.77 31.73
N ASP A 6 0.39 9.25 31.39
CA ASP A 6 -0.45 9.99 32.33
C ASP A 6 -0.76 9.16 33.58
N LEU A 7 -0.90 9.84 34.71
CA LEU A 7 -1.16 9.21 36.01
C LEU A 7 -2.40 8.30 35.98
N VAL A 8 -3.41 8.66 35.17
CA VAL A 8 -4.65 7.90 35.02
C VAL A 8 -4.41 6.45 34.54
N ALA A 9 -3.41 6.21 33.69
CA ALA A 9 -3.08 4.85 33.22
C ALA A 9 -2.71 3.91 34.37
N TYR A 10 -2.05 4.41 35.41
CA TYR A 10 -1.66 3.61 36.58
C TYR A 10 -2.87 3.21 37.42
N PHE A 11 -3.94 4.01 37.46
CA PHE A 11 -5.19 3.64 38.13
C PHE A 11 -5.90 2.48 37.43
N PHE A 12 -5.89 2.45 36.09
CA PHE A 12 -6.42 1.30 35.33
C PHE A 12 -5.64 0.01 35.61
N LEU A 13 -4.31 0.07 35.60
CA LEU A 13 -3.46 -1.06 35.97
C LEU A 13 -3.73 -1.54 37.39
N ARG A 14 -3.85 -0.60 38.34
CA ARG A 14 -4.11 -0.92 39.74
C ARG A 14 -5.48 -1.54 39.93
N ALA A 15 -6.53 -1.02 39.28
CA ALA A 15 -7.89 -1.54 39.35
C ALA A 15 -7.95 -3.01 38.90
N VAL A 16 -7.35 -3.34 37.75
CA VAL A 16 -7.31 -4.73 37.24
C VAL A 16 -6.57 -5.66 38.19
N ASN A 17 -5.48 -5.20 38.80
CA ASN A 17 -4.73 -6.01 39.76
C ASN A 17 -5.51 -6.29 41.05
N LEU A 18 -6.35 -5.34 41.49
CA LEU A 18 -7.19 -5.48 42.69
C LEU A 18 -8.46 -6.32 42.46
N LEU A 19 -8.91 -6.46 41.21
CA LEU A 19 -10.11 -7.23 40.90
C LEU A 19 -9.89 -8.74 41.02
N LYS A 20 -10.91 -9.42 41.54
CA LYS A 20 -11.07 -10.88 41.37
C LYS A 20 -11.36 -11.22 39.91
N ASN A 21 -11.14 -12.48 39.53
CA ASN A 21 -11.51 -12.96 38.19
C ASN A 21 -13.03 -12.77 37.96
N SER A 22 -13.39 -12.35 36.76
CA SER A 22 -14.73 -11.91 36.36
C SER A 22 -15.25 -10.65 37.08
N GLY A 23 -14.40 -9.94 37.81
CA GLY A 23 -14.72 -8.63 38.38
C GLY A 23 -14.74 -7.54 37.31
N ASN A 24 -15.63 -6.56 37.47
CA ASN A 24 -15.82 -5.46 36.54
C ASN A 24 -15.47 -4.12 37.20
N PHE A 25 -15.00 -3.17 36.41
CA PHE A 25 -14.87 -1.79 36.82
C PHE A 25 -15.10 -0.85 35.63
N GLY A 26 -15.43 0.40 35.92
CA GLY A 26 -15.47 1.48 34.93
C GLY A 26 -14.74 2.70 35.48
N LEU A 27 -13.91 3.34 34.66
CA LEU A 27 -13.23 4.58 35.01
C LEU A 27 -13.41 5.61 33.90
N LEU A 28 -13.42 6.87 34.31
CA LEU A 28 -13.28 8.02 33.43
C LEU A 28 -11.79 8.39 33.35
N ALA A 29 -11.31 8.69 32.16
CA ALA A 29 -9.96 9.19 31.93
C ALA A 29 -9.95 10.34 30.93
N THR A 30 -8.84 11.08 30.86
CA THR A 30 -8.57 11.93 29.71
C THR A 30 -8.47 11.08 28.44
N ASN A 31 -8.81 11.64 27.28
CA ASN A 31 -8.76 10.91 26.00
C ASN A 31 -7.37 10.35 25.64
N THR A 32 -6.31 10.92 26.23
CA THR A 32 -4.94 10.40 26.17
C THR A 32 -4.80 8.96 26.66
N ILE A 33 -5.76 8.40 27.42
CA ILE A 33 -5.75 6.99 27.84
C ILE A 33 -5.66 6.00 26.67
N ALA A 34 -6.15 6.42 25.50
CA ALA A 34 -6.15 5.67 24.26
C ALA A 34 -5.02 6.07 23.29
N GLN A 35 -4.09 6.95 23.71
CA GLN A 35 -3.07 7.54 22.85
C GLN A 35 -1.64 7.29 23.36
N GLY A 36 -0.69 7.17 22.42
CA GLY A 36 0.76 7.17 22.67
C GLY A 36 1.24 6.26 23.81
N ASP A 37 2.20 6.76 24.58
CA ASP A 37 2.83 6.07 25.72
C ASP A 37 1.83 5.72 26.83
N THR A 38 0.80 6.56 27.03
CA THR A 38 -0.24 6.36 28.04
C THR A 38 -1.05 5.10 27.73
N ARG A 39 -1.48 4.90 26.48
CA ARG A 39 -2.13 3.66 26.03
C ARG A 39 -1.22 2.46 26.17
N GLU A 40 0.03 2.57 25.73
CA GLU A 40 1.00 1.48 25.76
C GLU A 40 1.30 0.99 27.17
N THR A 41 1.40 1.92 28.12
CA THR A 41 1.62 1.63 29.53
C THR A 41 0.33 1.21 30.24
N GLY A 42 -0.82 1.77 29.85
CA GLY A 42 -2.13 1.53 30.44
C GLY A 42 -2.91 0.43 29.72
N LEU A 43 -3.84 0.82 28.85
CA LEU A 43 -4.84 -0.08 28.24
C LEU A 43 -4.20 -1.28 27.51
N SER A 44 -3.08 -1.09 26.81
CA SER A 44 -2.38 -2.19 26.12
C SER A 44 -1.85 -3.27 27.06
N GLN A 45 -1.54 -2.93 28.32
CA GLN A 45 -1.17 -3.92 29.34
C GLN A 45 -2.42 -4.52 30.00
N VAL A 46 -3.45 -3.70 30.22
CA VAL A 46 -4.72 -4.12 30.84
C VAL A 46 -5.38 -5.23 30.01
N VAL A 47 -5.50 -5.06 28.70
CA VAL A 47 -6.23 -6.02 27.83
C VAL A 47 -5.56 -7.39 27.68
N LYS A 48 -4.33 -7.56 28.20
CA LYS A 48 -3.64 -8.86 28.20
C LYS A 48 -4.41 -9.90 29.02
N ASN A 49 -4.96 -9.49 30.17
CA ASN A 49 -5.66 -10.37 31.11
C ASN A 49 -7.09 -9.87 31.42
N SER A 50 -7.65 -9.02 30.55
CA SER A 50 -8.98 -8.44 30.72
C SER A 50 -9.59 -8.08 29.37
N LYS A 51 -10.89 -7.75 29.34
CA LYS A 51 -11.61 -7.31 28.15
C LYS A 51 -12.35 -6.00 28.41
N ILE A 52 -12.19 -5.05 27.50
CA ILE A 52 -13.01 -3.85 27.43
C ILE A 52 -14.37 -4.28 26.85
N PHE A 53 -15.45 -4.05 27.59
CA PHE A 53 -16.81 -4.42 27.16
C PHE A 53 -17.70 -3.20 26.93
N ALA A 54 -17.33 -2.02 27.42
CA ALA A 54 -17.95 -0.78 26.97
C ALA A 54 -16.92 0.35 26.93
N ALA A 55 -16.99 1.20 25.91
CA ALA A 55 -16.16 2.38 25.79
C ALA A 55 -16.93 3.54 25.14
N PHE A 56 -16.66 4.73 25.65
CA PHE A 56 -17.21 5.99 25.15
C PHE A 56 -16.02 6.94 24.99
N PRO A 57 -15.32 6.90 23.86
CA PRO A 57 -14.14 7.73 23.62
C PRO A 57 -14.50 9.16 23.23
N ASP A 58 -13.61 10.11 23.55
CA ASP A 58 -13.66 11.50 23.11
C ASP A 58 -14.93 12.28 23.49
N GLU A 59 -15.47 11.99 24.67
CA GLU A 59 -16.64 12.65 25.24
C GLU A 59 -16.30 14.08 25.69
N PRO A 60 -17.11 15.08 25.31
CA PRO A 60 -16.97 16.43 25.82
C PRO A 60 -17.24 16.43 27.33
N TRP A 61 -16.36 17.06 28.10
CA TRP A 61 -16.60 17.26 29.52
C TRP A 61 -17.71 18.30 29.72
N GLU A 62 -18.75 17.95 30.46
CA GLU A 62 -19.91 18.84 30.71
C GLU A 62 -19.60 19.99 31.68
N GLY A 63 -18.49 19.92 32.41
CA GLY A 63 -18.11 20.96 33.37
C GLY A 63 -17.27 22.10 32.78
N ASN A 64 -16.86 23.04 33.63
CA ASN A 64 -16.13 24.25 33.23
C ASN A 64 -14.69 24.02 32.69
N ALA A 65 -14.22 22.77 32.64
CA ALA A 65 -12.88 22.45 32.15
C ALA A 65 -12.91 22.05 30.68
N THR A 66 -12.04 22.65 29.86
CA THR A 66 -11.90 22.29 28.44
C THR A 66 -11.07 21.02 28.27
N VAL A 67 -11.66 19.88 28.64
CA VAL A 67 -11.02 18.56 28.55
C VAL A 67 -11.93 17.59 27.81
N THR A 68 -11.33 16.74 27.00
CA THR A 68 -12.01 15.60 26.38
C THR A 68 -11.73 14.35 27.19
N THR A 69 -12.77 13.60 27.51
CA THR A 69 -12.69 12.42 28.38
C THR A 69 -13.11 11.14 27.67
N SER A 70 -12.74 10.01 28.22
CA SER A 70 -13.17 8.70 27.76
C SER A 70 -13.63 7.84 28.93
N ARG A 71 -14.88 7.34 28.90
CA ARG A 71 -15.36 6.32 29.83
C ARG A 71 -15.02 4.92 29.31
N VAL A 72 -14.41 4.09 30.15
CA VAL A 72 -13.97 2.75 29.77
C VAL A 72 -14.37 1.74 30.83
N HIS A 73 -15.08 0.68 30.42
CA HIS A 73 -15.56 -0.41 31.26
C HIS A 73 -14.87 -1.72 30.90
N ILE A 74 -14.31 -2.37 31.92
CA ILE A 74 -13.41 -3.52 31.76
C ILE A 74 -13.81 -4.64 32.71
N CYS A 75 -13.79 -5.86 32.19
CA CYS A 75 -13.95 -7.10 32.94
C CYS A 75 -12.62 -7.85 32.99
N LYS A 76 -12.15 -8.24 34.18
CA LYS A 76 -10.98 -9.11 34.33
C LYS A 76 -11.33 -10.55 33.97
N THR A 77 -11.23 -10.86 32.68
CA THR A 77 -11.53 -12.18 32.12
C THR A 77 -10.68 -12.44 30.87
N ASP A 78 -10.42 -13.71 30.58
CA ASP A 78 -9.82 -14.12 29.31
C ASP A 78 -10.81 -13.99 28.15
N LYS A 79 -12.10 -14.23 28.42
CA LYS A 79 -13.19 -14.16 27.42
C LYS A 79 -14.41 -13.46 27.99
N TRP A 80 -14.94 -12.51 27.22
CA TRP A 80 -16.21 -11.82 27.51
C TRP A 80 -17.26 -12.26 26.50
N PHE A 81 -18.37 -12.82 26.99
CA PHE A 81 -19.47 -13.33 26.17
C PHE A 81 -20.66 -12.37 26.07
N GLY A 82 -20.67 -11.30 26.87
CA GLY A 82 -21.70 -10.27 26.80
C GLY A 82 -21.55 -9.37 25.57
N PRO A 83 -22.52 -8.47 25.34
CA PRO A 83 -22.38 -7.44 24.32
C PRO A 83 -21.15 -6.57 24.61
N LYS A 84 -20.51 -6.07 23.54
CA LYS A 84 -19.52 -5.00 23.65
C LYS A 84 -20.09 -3.75 23.01
N ILE A 85 -19.97 -2.63 23.72
CA ILE A 85 -20.67 -1.39 23.40
C ILE A 85 -19.63 -0.30 23.16
N LEU A 86 -19.58 0.24 21.94
CA LEU A 86 -18.78 1.40 21.62
C LEU A 86 -19.74 2.55 21.29
N TRP A 87 -19.80 3.57 22.15
CA TRP A 87 -20.92 4.52 22.15
C TRP A 87 -22.26 3.79 22.24
N ASP A 88 -23.16 3.96 21.27
CA ASP A 88 -24.45 3.27 21.22
C ASP A 88 -24.43 2.04 20.31
N ASN A 89 -23.25 1.70 19.74
CA ASN A 89 -23.11 0.64 18.75
C ASN A 89 -22.62 -0.67 19.38
N SER A 90 -23.26 -1.77 19.02
CA SER A 90 -22.77 -3.11 19.36
C SER A 90 -21.62 -3.50 18.42
N VAL A 91 -20.47 -3.85 19.00
CA VAL A 91 -19.24 -4.18 18.26
C VAL A 91 -18.69 -5.55 18.68
N GLU A 92 -17.92 -6.19 17.81
CA GLU A 92 -17.33 -7.51 18.09
C GLU A 92 -16.11 -7.40 19.04
N MET A 93 -15.42 -6.28 19.04
CA MET A 93 -14.21 -6.00 19.82
C MET A 93 -14.12 -4.51 20.17
N ILE A 94 -13.45 -4.20 21.29
CA ILE A 94 -12.97 -2.85 21.60
C ILE A 94 -11.47 -2.96 21.90
N SER A 95 -10.65 -2.27 21.12
CA SER A 95 -9.19 -2.30 21.27
C SER A 95 -8.70 -1.31 22.35
N PRO A 96 -7.40 -1.35 22.72
CA PRO A 96 -6.80 -0.32 23.58
C PRO A 96 -6.88 1.11 23.03
N PHE A 97 -7.19 1.28 21.75
CA PHE A 97 -7.44 2.60 21.14
C PHE A 97 -8.88 3.07 21.32
N LEU A 98 -9.71 2.30 22.04
CA LEU A 98 -11.14 2.55 22.23
C LEU A 98 -11.89 2.62 20.90
N SER A 99 -11.47 1.81 19.94
CA SER A 99 -12.07 1.67 18.63
C SER A 99 -12.54 0.22 18.43
N ALA A 100 -13.44 0.01 17.47
CA ALA A 100 -13.84 -1.33 17.03
C ALA A 100 -12.73 -2.03 16.20
N GLU A 101 -11.65 -1.32 15.93
CA GLU A 101 -10.52 -1.76 15.11
C GLU A 101 -9.29 -2.03 15.98
N ASP A 102 -8.42 -2.91 15.51
CA ASP A 102 -7.13 -3.13 16.13
C ASP A 102 -6.07 -2.26 15.44
N ASP A 103 -5.67 -1.16 16.09
CA ASP A 103 -4.70 -0.22 15.50
C ASP A 103 -3.22 -0.61 15.74
N ARG A 104 -2.95 -1.88 16.09
CA ARG A 104 -1.57 -2.41 16.05
C ARG A 104 -1.06 -2.43 14.60
N LYS A 105 0.24 -2.21 14.44
CA LYS A 105 0.89 -2.26 13.14
C LYS A 105 1.21 -3.70 12.75
N PRO A 106 0.95 -4.09 11.49
CA PRO A 106 1.33 -5.40 11.01
C PRO A 106 2.84 -5.49 10.84
N PHE A 107 3.37 -6.70 10.97
CA PHE A 107 4.77 -6.99 10.71
C PHE A 107 5.02 -7.17 9.21
N VAL A 108 6.22 -6.80 8.77
CA VAL A 108 6.70 -7.18 7.44
C VAL A 108 6.92 -8.69 7.45
N LEU A 109 6.39 -9.36 6.43
CA LEU A 109 6.50 -10.80 6.23
C LEU A 109 7.63 -11.08 5.24
N LYS A 110 8.59 -11.92 5.65
CA LYS A 110 9.72 -12.31 4.81
C LYS A 110 9.25 -13.02 3.53
N ALA A 111 8.16 -13.77 3.60
CA ALA A 111 7.53 -14.43 2.46
C ALA A 111 7.15 -13.47 1.32
N ASN A 112 6.92 -12.18 1.63
CA ASN A 112 6.52 -11.17 0.65
C ASN A 112 7.69 -10.34 0.11
N GLU A 113 8.91 -10.52 0.64
CA GLU A 113 10.06 -9.75 0.19
C GLU A 113 10.31 -9.93 -1.31
N ASN A 114 10.71 -8.84 -1.97
CA ASN A 114 11.22 -8.85 -3.34
C ASN A 114 10.17 -9.24 -4.39
N LYS A 115 8.88 -9.16 -4.04
CA LYS A 115 7.77 -9.39 -4.96
C LYS A 115 7.06 -8.09 -5.38
N SER A 116 7.34 -6.97 -4.71
CA SER A 116 6.83 -5.63 -5.05
C SER A 116 7.96 -4.59 -5.07
N PHE A 117 7.84 -3.60 -5.96
CA PHE A 117 8.85 -2.57 -6.17
C PHE A 117 8.22 -1.23 -6.50
N GLN A 118 8.90 -0.16 -6.08
CA GLN A 118 8.64 1.18 -6.61
C GLN A 118 9.30 1.34 -7.98
N GLY A 119 8.71 2.15 -8.87
CA GLY A 119 9.35 2.57 -10.12
C GLY A 119 10.57 3.49 -9.91
N SER A 120 11.20 3.89 -11.01
CA SER A 120 12.46 4.64 -11.04
C SER A 120 12.28 6.12 -10.67
N ILE A 121 13.32 6.73 -10.07
CA ILE A 121 13.40 8.18 -9.86
C ILE A 121 14.37 8.77 -10.89
N VAL A 122 13.82 9.37 -11.95
CA VAL A 122 14.60 9.97 -13.04
C VAL A 122 15.35 11.23 -12.58
N LEU A 123 14.64 12.17 -11.92
CA LEU A 123 15.13 13.45 -11.41
C LEU A 123 15.81 14.33 -12.49
N GLY A 124 14.99 15.04 -13.27
CA GLY A 124 15.42 15.99 -14.31
C GLY A 124 14.53 15.85 -15.55
N MET A 125 13.88 16.93 -15.97
CA MET A 125 12.97 16.92 -17.13
C MET A 125 13.69 16.68 -18.46
N GLY A 126 15.00 16.92 -18.52
CA GLY A 126 15.82 16.64 -19.70
C GLY A 126 15.96 15.16 -20.07
N PHE A 127 15.48 14.23 -19.23
CA PHE A 127 15.39 12.81 -19.59
C PHE A 127 14.09 12.44 -20.31
N THR A 128 13.05 13.27 -20.21
CA THR A 128 11.73 12.96 -20.76
C THR A 128 11.55 13.60 -22.13
N LEU A 129 10.90 12.89 -23.03
CA LEU A 129 10.61 13.30 -24.40
C LEU A 129 9.12 13.08 -24.70
N SER A 130 8.58 13.81 -25.67
CA SER A 130 7.31 13.46 -26.29
C SER A 130 7.46 12.18 -27.12
N GLU A 131 6.34 11.54 -27.49
CA GLU A 131 6.36 10.38 -28.37
C GLU A 131 6.90 10.75 -29.76
N GLU A 132 6.54 11.91 -30.28
CA GLU A 132 7.00 12.43 -31.56
C GLU A 132 8.52 12.64 -31.56
N GLU A 133 9.07 13.29 -30.53
CA GLU A 133 10.51 13.48 -30.36
C GLU A 133 11.24 12.14 -30.33
N ALA A 134 10.74 11.17 -29.55
CA ALA A 134 11.34 9.83 -29.47
C ALA A 134 11.35 9.12 -30.82
N ILE A 135 10.25 9.18 -31.57
CA ILE A 135 10.15 8.60 -32.92
C ILE A 135 11.13 9.29 -33.88
N GLU A 136 11.29 10.60 -33.81
CA GLU A 136 12.26 11.34 -34.64
C GLU A 136 13.69 10.91 -34.34
N PHE A 137 14.08 10.77 -33.07
CA PHE A 137 15.41 10.28 -32.70
C PHE A 137 15.66 8.85 -33.16
N ILE A 138 14.65 7.97 -33.10
CA ILE A 138 14.76 6.59 -33.61
C ILE A 138 14.87 6.56 -35.13
N LYS A 139 14.16 7.44 -35.85
CA LYS A 139 14.27 7.56 -37.31
C LYS A 139 15.66 8.08 -37.73
N LYS A 140 16.21 9.02 -36.97
CA LYS A 140 17.53 9.61 -37.23
C LYS A 140 18.66 8.59 -37.01
N ASP A 141 18.60 7.85 -35.90
CA ASP A 141 19.50 6.74 -35.63
C ASP A 141 18.71 5.58 -34.98
N PRO A 142 18.51 4.46 -35.70
CA PRO A 142 17.78 3.29 -35.18
C PRO A 142 18.35 2.74 -33.88
N LYS A 143 19.65 2.96 -33.59
CA LYS A 143 20.29 2.53 -32.34
C LYS A 143 19.66 3.22 -31.12
N ASN A 144 19.16 4.45 -31.25
CA ASN A 144 18.53 5.20 -30.15
C ASN A 144 17.37 4.43 -29.48
N LYS A 145 16.74 3.49 -30.19
CA LYS A 145 15.71 2.61 -29.63
C LYS A 145 16.21 1.80 -28.42
N ASP A 146 17.51 1.52 -28.31
CA ASP A 146 18.09 0.74 -27.20
C ASP A 146 18.03 1.48 -25.84
N VAL A 147 17.91 2.81 -25.88
CA VAL A 147 17.91 3.68 -24.68
C VAL A 147 16.63 4.50 -24.55
N LEU A 148 15.70 4.42 -25.51
CA LEU A 148 14.42 5.10 -25.48
C LEU A 148 13.33 4.12 -25.09
N TYR A 149 12.62 4.44 -24.00
CA TYR A 149 11.56 3.60 -23.46
C TYR A 149 10.28 4.43 -23.25
N PRO A 150 9.09 3.84 -23.45
CA PRO A 150 7.86 4.44 -22.98
C PRO A 150 7.93 4.66 -21.46
N TYR A 151 7.42 5.78 -20.98
CA TYR A 151 7.56 6.20 -19.58
C TYR A 151 6.19 6.39 -18.91
N LEU A 152 5.77 5.34 -18.21
CA LEU A 152 4.42 5.16 -17.72
C LEU A 152 4.27 5.72 -16.30
N ASN A 153 3.33 6.65 -16.13
CA ASN A 153 3.05 7.33 -14.86
C ASN A 153 1.63 7.06 -14.35
N GLY A 154 1.33 7.51 -13.13
CA GLY A 154 0.03 7.29 -12.50
C GLY A 154 -1.17 7.90 -13.25
N GLN A 155 -0.98 9.03 -13.93
CA GLN A 155 -2.01 9.65 -14.75
C GLN A 155 -2.30 8.81 -16.00
N ASP A 156 -1.26 8.29 -16.65
CA ASP A 156 -1.43 7.40 -17.82
C ASP A 156 -2.24 6.17 -17.44
N LEU A 157 -1.92 5.55 -16.30
CA LEU A 157 -2.62 4.38 -15.78
C LEU A 157 -4.09 4.66 -15.45
N ASN A 158 -4.38 5.81 -14.85
CA ASN A 158 -5.68 6.10 -14.25
C ASN A 158 -6.66 6.84 -15.17
N SER A 159 -6.15 7.56 -16.17
CA SER A 159 -6.95 8.51 -16.96
C SER A 159 -7.01 8.14 -18.45
N SER A 160 -6.01 7.43 -18.98
CA SER A 160 -6.02 7.02 -20.38
C SER A 160 -6.93 5.80 -20.60
N PRO A 161 -7.86 5.82 -21.58
CA PRO A 161 -8.67 4.67 -21.95
C PRO A 161 -7.85 3.47 -22.45
N THR A 162 -6.73 3.75 -23.13
CA THR A 162 -5.81 2.74 -23.66
C THR A 162 -4.68 2.41 -22.68
N GLN A 163 -4.53 3.20 -21.62
CA GLN A 163 -3.41 3.15 -20.67
C GLN A 163 -2.04 3.32 -21.36
N SER A 164 -2.04 3.96 -22.53
CA SER A 164 -0.83 4.26 -23.28
C SER A 164 0.03 5.29 -22.53
N PRO A 165 1.36 5.13 -22.49
CA PRO A 165 2.27 6.15 -21.99
C PRO A 165 2.13 7.47 -22.75
N SER A 166 2.06 8.58 -22.04
CA SER A 166 1.99 9.93 -22.65
C SER A 166 3.36 10.49 -23.04
N ARG A 167 4.45 9.82 -22.65
CA ARG A 167 5.81 10.30 -22.75
C ARG A 167 6.81 9.16 -22.84
N TRP A 168 7.99 9.50 -23.31
CA TRP A 168 9.15 8.60 -23.40
C TRP A 168 10.26 9.09 -22.47
N VAL A 169 11.22 8.20 -22.19
CA VAL A 169 12.38 8.52 -21.35
C VAL A 169 13.67 7.95 -21.93
N ILE A 170 14.73 8.75 -21.84
CA ILE A 170 16.10 8.35 -22.12
C ILE A 170 16.64 7.61 -20.90
N ASN A 171 16.96 6.32 -21.03
CA ASN A 171 17.50 5.49 -19.96
C ASN A 171 18.81 4.81 -20.37
N PHE A 172 19.92 5.37 -19.88
CA PHE A 172 21.26 4.78 -20.01
C PHE A 172 21.59 3.75 -18.91
N TRP A 173 20.61 3.33 -18.11
CA TRP A 173 20.76 2.34 -17.05
C TRP A 173 21.86 2.71 -16.05
N ASP A 174 22.80 1.82 -15.77
CA ASP A 174 24.00 2.07 -14.97
C ASP A 174 25.28 2.15 -15.79
N TRP A 175 25.15 2.41 -17.09
CA TRP A 175 26.26 2.41 -18.03
C TRP A 175 27.31 3.47 -17.69
N PRO A 176 28.59 3.18 -17.95
CA PRO A 176 29.63 4.20 -17.95
C PRO A 176 29.35 5.25 -19.05
N ILE A 177 29.83 6.48 -18.85
CA ILE A 177 29.52 7.59 -19.78
C ILE A 177 30.03 7.31 -21.19
N GLU A 178 31.11 6.55 -21.31
CA GLU A 178 31.73 6.14 -22.57
C GLU A 178 30.76 5.32 -23.44
N ARG A 179 29.96 4.44 -22.82
CA ARG A 179 28.90 3.68 -23.52
C ARG A 179 27.71 4.57 -23.84
N ALA A 180 27.29 5.43 -22.92
CA ALA A 180 26.19 6.37 -23.17
C ALA A 180 26.51 7.35 -24.32
N ARG A 181 27.76 7.82 -24.42
CA ARG A 181 28.23 8.74 -25.48
C ARG A 181 28.13 8.18 -26.90
N GLN A 182 27.93 6.88 -27.05
CA GLN A 182 27.62 6.29 -28.35
C GLN A 182 26.21 6.62 -28.87
N TYR A 183 25.42 7.37 -28.08
CA TYR A 183 24.08 7.90 -28.40
C TYR A 183 24.15 9.43 -28.32
N GLU A 184 24.91 10.03 -29.24
CA GLU A 184 25.37 11.42 -29.17
C GLU A 184 24.23 12.42 -28.95
N ASP A 185 23.17 12.30 -29.75
CA ASP A 185 22.00 13.19 -29.69
C ASP A 185 21.34 13.15 -28.30
N LEU A 186 21.15 11.96 -27.75
CA LEU A 186 20.43 11.78 -26.48
C LEU A 186 21.28 12.19 -25.28
N VAL A 187 22.59 11.92 -25.30
CA VAL A 187 23.49 12.40 -24.25
C VAL A 187 23.57 13.91 -24.26
N LYS A 188 23.59 14.54 -25.44
CA LYS A 188 23.61 16.00 -25.56
C LYS A 188 22.40 16.65 -24.91
N ILE A 189 21.20 16.09 -25.12
CA ILE A 189 19.96 16.57 -24.45
C ILE A 189 20.12 16.53 -22.93
N VAL A 190 20.59 15.40 -22.40
CA VAL A 190 20.74 15.22 -20.95
C VAL A 190 21.88 16.11 -20.41
N GLU A 191 22.95 16.33 -21.17
CA GLU A 191 24.04 17.21 -20.79
C GLU A 191 23.59 18.67 -20.70
N GLU A 192 22.83 19.15 -21.68
CA GLU A 192 22.35 20.54 -21.72
C GLU A 192 21.25 20.79 -20.68
N LYS A 193 20.33 19.85 -20.51
CA LYS A 193 19.12 20.05 -19.68
C LYS A 193 19.24 19.54 -18.24
N VAL A 194 20.03 18.49 -17.97
CA VAL A 194 20.07 17.82 -16.65
C VAL A 194 21.35 18.14 -15.87
N LYS A 195 22.51 18.12 -16.53
CA LYS A 195 23.81 18.33 -15.85
C LYS A 195 23.88 19.63 -15.03
N PRO A 196 23.42 20.81 -15.53
CA PRO A 196 23.50 22.06 -14.77
C PRO A 196 22.65 22.04 -13.50
N GLU A 197 21.50 21.34 -13.53
CA GLU A 197 20.66 21.15 -12.33
C GLU A 197 21.31 20.18 -11.35
N ARG A 198 21.91 19.09 -11.84
CA ARG A 198 22.55 18.08 -11.00
C ARG A 198 23.77 18.63 -10.27
N GLU A 199 24.58 19.48 -10.90
CA GLU A 199 25.76 20.10 -10.30
C GLU A 199 25.45 20.90 -9.02
N LYS A 200 24.23 21.44 -8.90
CA LYS A 200 23.76 22.18 -7.73
C LYS A 200 23.35 21.28 -6.55
N LEU A 201 23.21 19.97 -6.76
CA LEU A 201 22.73 19.04 -5.72
C LEU A 201 23.84 18.66 -4.75
N ASN A 202 23.48 18.47 -3.47
CA ASN A 202 24.42 18.08 -2.41
C ASN A 202 25.03 16.67 -2.57
N ARG A 203 24.28 15.72 -3.15
CA ARG A 203 24.74 14.31 -3.28
C ARG A 203 25.74 14.17 -4.42
N GLU A 204 26.99 13.87 -4.10
CA GLU A 204 28.10 13.72 -5.06
C GLU A 204 27.79 12.73 -6.19
N ILE A 205 27.18 11.59 -5.87
CA ILE A 205 26.84 10.57 -6.87
C ILE A 205 25.91 11.11 -7.97
N ARG A 206 25.02 12.05 -7.63
CA ARG A 206 24.09 12.66 -8.59
C ARG A 206 24.76 13.68 -9.50
N ARG A 207 25.85 14.31 -9.03
CA ARG A 207 26.72 15.20 -9.84
C ARG A 207 27.61 14.37 -10.76
N LYS A 208 28.24 13.34 -10.21
CA LYS A 208 29.19 12.48 -10.91
C LYS A 208 28.53 11.68 -12.04
N TYR A 209 27.35 11.13 -11.80
CA TYR A 209 26.60 10.33 -12.76
C TYR A 209 25.35 11.09 -13.25
N TRP A 210 25.54 12.31 -13.75
CA TRP A 210 24.44 13.20 -14.16
C TRP A 210 23.57 12.62 -15.27
N TRP A 211 24.12 11.72 -16.11
CA TRP A 211 23.40 11.03 -17.18
C TRP A 211 22.59 9.82 -16.71
N GLN A 212 22.70 9.43 -15.44
CA GLN A 212 21.95 8.31 -14.87
C GLN A 212 20.78 8.81 -14.03
N PHE A 213 19.72 7.99 -13.96
CA PHE A 213 18.61 8.22 -13.04
C PHE A 213 19.10 8.31 -11.59
N ALA A 214 18.41 9.15 -10.80
CA ALA A 214 18.73 9.28 -9.38
C ALA A 214 18.50 7.98 -8.60
N GLU A 215 17.46 7.21 -8.95
CA GLU A 215 17.24 5.85 -8.48
C GLU A 215 16.80 4.97 -9.67
N LYS A 216 17.57 3.93 -10.00
CA LYS A 216 17.37 3.08 -11.19
C LYS A 216 16.54 1.83 -10.94
N THR A 217 16.28 1.53 -9.65
CA THR A 217 15.58 0.32 -9.19
C THR A 217 16.07 -0.99 -9.83
N PRO A 218 17.39 -1.27 -9.81
CA PRO A 218 17.98 -2.39 -10.55
C PRO A 218 17.31 -3.74 -10.22
N ARG A 219 16.97 -3.96 -8.95
CA ARG A 219 16.34 -5.20 -8.49
C ARG A 219 15.03 -5.52 -9.21
N LEU A 220 14.18 -4.50 -9.44
CA LEU A 220 12.94 -4.65 -10.21
C LEU A 220 13.25 -5.18 -11.62
N TYR A 221 14.10 -4.45 -12.35
CA TYR A 221 14.38 -4.75 -13.75
C TYR A 221 15.14 -6.08 -13.92
N HIS A 222 15.99 -6.46 -12.96
CA HIS A 222 16.65 -7.76 -12.99
C HIS A 222 15.64 -8.91 -12.83
N LEU A 223 14.70 -8.80 -11.88
CA LEU A 223 13.73 -9.85 -11.60
C LEU A 223 12.65 -10.02 -12.69
N ILE A 224 12.37 -8.97 -13.47
CA ILE A 224 11.50 -9.07 -14.66
C ILE A 224 12.27 -9.47 -15.93
N GLY A 225 13.55 -9.83 -15.81
CA GLY A 225 14.37 -10.35 -16.90
C GLY A 225 14.99 -9.31 -17.84
N ARG A 226 15.09 -8.05 -17.39
CA ARG A 226 15.84 -6.99 -18.08
C ARG A 226 17.24 -6.78 -17.51
N TYR A 227 17.79 -7.77 -16.80
CA TYR A 227 19.11 -7.67 -16.18
C TYR A 227 20.22 -7.34 -17.18
N ARG A 228 20.16 -7.86 -18.41
CA ARG A 228 21.16 -7.65 -19.48
C ARG A 228 21.32 -6.18 -19.93
N LEU A 229 20.39 -5.31 -19.54
CA LEU A 229 20.47 -3.88 -19.80
C LEU A 229 21.38 -3.16 -18.79
N PHE A 230 21.79 -3.81 -17.70
CA PHE A 230 22.70 -3.28 -16.70
C PHE A 230 24.12 -3.80 -16.91
N GLU A 231 25.12 -2.99 -16.53
CA GLU A 231 26.53 -3.36 -16.44
C GLU A 231 26.84 -4.06 -15.12
N LYS A 232 26.20 -3.62 -14.02
CA LYS A 232 26.42 -4.17 -12.70
C LYS A 232 25.27 -5.07 -12.30
N HIS A 233 25.62 -6.30 -11.97
CA HIS A 233 24.70 -7.31 -11.51
C HIS A 233 24.88 -7.54 -10.01
N PRO A 234 23.82 -7.44 -9.21
CA PRO A 234 23.86 -7.78 -7.80
C PRO A 234 24.31 -9.24 -7.59
N ASN A 235 25.26 -9.47 -6.67
CA ASN A 235 25.73 -10.83 -6.35
C ASN A 235 24.64 -11.66 -5.66
N GLY A 236 24.55 -12.94 -6.02
CA GLY A 236 23.62 -13.89 -5.39
C GLY A 236 22.18 -13.81 -5.89
N TYR A 237 21.95 -13.22 -7.06
CA TYR A 237 20.64 -13.17 -7.70
C TYR A 237 20.56 -14.20 -8.83
N GLU A 238 19.48 -14.98 -8.81
CA GLU A 238 19.07 -15.78 -9.96
C GLU A 238 18.28 -14.89 -10.91
N TYR A 239 18.67 -14.92 -12.18
CA TYR A 239 17.99 -14.17 -13.22
C TYR A 239 17.07 -15.11 -13.98
N PRO A 240 15.84 -14.69 -14.31
CA PRO A 240 14.98 -15.51 -15.14
C PRO A 240 15.64 -15.69 -16.52
N ASN A 241 15.57 -16.91 -17.06
CA ASN A 241 16.11 -17.22 -18.39
C ASN A 241 15.45 -16.36 -19.47
N ASP A 242 14.13 -16.17 -19.34
CA ASP A 242 13.30 -15.39 -20.24
C ASP A 242 12.65 -14.19 -19.51
N PRO A 243 12.55 -13.01 -20.16
CA PRO A 243 11.83 -11.88 -19.60
C PRO A 243 10.37 -12.20 -19.30
N ILE A 244 9.88 -11.76 -18.15
CA ILE A 244 8.46 -11.83 -17.82
C ILE A 244 7.72 -10.91 -18.79
N LYS A 245 6.71 -11.42 -19.50
CA LYS A 245 6.00 -10.64 -20.54
C LYS A 245 5.20 -9.48 -19.97
N ASN A 246 4.54 -9.70 -18.83
CA ASN A 246 3.62 -8.76 -18.21
C ASN A 246 3.93 -8.59 -16.73
N VAL A 247 3.56 -7.45 -16.17
CA VAL A 247 3.62 -7.15 -14.74
C VAL A 247 2.32 -6.53 -14.27
N ILE A 248 1.99 -6.69 -13.00
CA ILE A 248 0.89 -5.95 -12.37
C ILE A 248 1.41 -4.60 -11.86
N VAL A 249 0.70 -3.52 -12.14
CA VAL A 249 1.08 -2.16 -11.76
C VAL A 249 -0.11 -1.42 -11.15
N ILE A 250 0.17 -0.53 -10.21
CA ILE A 250 -0.79 0.42 -9.65
C ILE A 250 -0.14 1.79 -9.46
N SER A 251 -0.93 2.86 -9.60
CA SER A 251 -0.51 4.20 -9.18
C SER A 251 -0.52 4.29 -7.65
N ARG A 252 0.58 4.81 -7.08
CA ARG A 252 0.71 4.94 -5.62
C ARG A 252 -0.17 6.04 -5.05
N VAL A 253 -0.49 7.07 -5.83
CA VAL A 253 -1.44 8.10 -5.41
C VAL A 253 -2.70 7.91 -6.25
N THR A 254 -3.76 7.43 -5.61
CA THR A 254 -4.99 7.07 -6.32
C THR A 254 -6.25 7.30 -5.49
N LYS A 255 -7.35 7.62 -6.17
CA LYS A 255 -8.70 7.70 -5.58
C LYS A 255 -9.26 6.29 -5.32
N HIS A 256 -9.12 5.42 -6.33
CA HIS A 256 -9.63 4.06 -6.36
C HIS A 256 -8.47 3.08 -6.52
N LEU A 257 -8.44 2.03 -5.70
CA LEU A 257 -7.38 1.03 -5.77
C LEU A 257 -7.60 0.14 -7.00
N SER A 258 -6.94 0.50 -8.10
CA SER A 258 -7.16 -0.12 -9.41
C SER A 258 -5.85 -0.67 -9.97
N TYR A 259 -5.72 -1.99 -10.02
CA TYR A 259 -4.53 -2.67 -10.52
C TYR A 259 -4.64 -2.87 -12.03
N LEU A 260 -3.50 -2.94 -12.73
CA LEU A 260 -3.44 -3.15 -14.18
C LEU A 260 -2.43 -4.23 -14.52
N ILE A 261 -2.71 -5.04 -15.53
CA ILE A 261 -1.70 -5.89 -16.16
C ILE A 261 -1.16 -5.12 -17.37
N VAL A 262 0.14 -4.83 -17.37
CA VAL A 262 0.81 -4.10 -18.46
C VAL A 262 2.01 -4.87 -18.98
N ASN A 263 2.39 -4.60 -20.23
CA ASN A 263 3.58 -5.18 -20.82
C ASN A 263 4.83 -4.77 -20.06
N ASN A 264 5.80 -5.67 -20.02
CA ASN A 264 7.17 -5.39 -19.59
C ASN A 264 7.95 -4.71 -20.74
N ASP A 265 7.50 -3.54 -21.19
CA ASP A 265 8.20 -2.69 -22.19
C ASP A 265 8.53 -1.25 -21.72
N SER A 266 7.90 -0.81 -20.62
CA SER A 266 8.01 0.57 -20.13
C SER A 266 9.05 0.75 -19.03
N ILE A 267 9.40 2.01 -18.74
CA ILE A 267 9.97 2.47 -17.48
C ILE A 267 8.83 3.06 -16.66
N TRP A 268 8.76 2.73 -15.37
CA TRP A 268 7.68 3.21 -14.51
C TRP A 268 8.17 4.31 -13.56
N THR A 269 7.34 5.32 -13.31
CA THR A 269 7.70 6.41 -12.38
C THR A 269 7.71 5.94 -10.92
N ALA A 270 8.42 6.68 -10.07
CA ALA A 270 8.44 6.47 -8.62
C ALA A 270 7.06 6.47 -7.92
N ASN A 271 6.05 7.08 -8.54
CA ASN A 271 4.67 7.09 -8.06
C ASN A 271 3.87 5.88 -8.56
N THR A 272 4.55 4.80 -8.93
CA THR A 272 3.93 3.51 -9.26
C THR A 272 4.49 2.41 -8.37
N ALA A 273 3.68 1.38 -8.15
CA ALA A 273 4.09 0.13 -7.53
C ALA A 273 3.92 -1.01 -8.54
N ILE A 274 4.99 -1.79 -8.72
CA ILE A 274 5.10 -2.86 -9.70
C ILE A 274 5.25 -4.18 -8.94
N TYR A 275 4.46 -5.17 -9.32
CA TYR A 275 4.53 -6.52 -8.80
C TYR A 275 5.08 -7.43 -9.89
N ILE A 276 6.07 -8.24 -9.54
CA ILE A 276 6.77 -9.13 -10.47
C ILE A 276 5.96 -10.40 -10.73
N ILE A 277 4.69 -10.21 -11.09
CA ILE A 277 3.67 -11.23 -11.21
C ILE A 277 2.56 -10.72 -12.13
N ALA A 278 2.05 -11.58 -13.01
CA ALA A 278 1.00 -11.22 -13.96
C ALA A 278 0.13 -12.43 -14.30
N LYS A 279 -0.47 -13.01 -13.26
CA LYS A 279 -1.50 -14.05 -13.39
C LYS A 279 -2.85 -13.47 -12.99
N HIS A 280 -3.93 -13.90 -13.63
CA HIS A 280 -5.24 -13.32 -13.40
C HIS A 280 -5.75 -13.60 -11.99
N TYR A 281 -5.40 -14.75 -11.39
CA TYR A 281 -5.76 -15.01 -10.00
C TYR A 281 -5.13 -14.03 -8.99
N TYR A 282 -3.90 -13.52 -9.23
CA TYR A 282 -3.34 -12.44 -8.41
C TYR A 282 -3.96 -11.09 -8.73
N PHE A 283 -4.30 -10.84 -9.99
CA PHE A 283 -5.05 -9.65 -10.35
C PHE A 283 -6.40 -9.61 -9.61
N SER A 284 -7.16 -10.70 -9.58
CA SER A 284 -8.40 -10.84 -8.81
C SER A 284 -8.18 -10.55 -7.33
N PHE A 285 -7.15 -11.17 -6.74
CA PHE A 285 -6.82 -10.92 -5.35
C PHE A 285 -6.50 -9.45 -5.05
N PHE A 286 -5.65 -8.82 -5.86
CA PHE A 286 -5.30 -7.41 -5.67
C PHE A 286 -6.51 -6.49 -5.90
N GLN A 287 -7.37 -6.83 -6.85
CA GLN A 287 -8.55 -6.04 -7.16
C GLN A 287 -9.66 -6.18 -6.11
N SER A 288 -9.62 -7.23 -5.28
CA SER A 288 -10.63 -7.50 -4.24
C SER A 288 -10.73 -6.39 -3.19
N THR A 289 -11.94 -6.25 -2.63
CA THR A 289 -12.19 -5.36 -1.49
C THR A 289 -11.44 -5.82 -0.23
N ILE A 290 -11.07 -7.10 -0.12
CA ILE A 290 -10.24 -7.61 0.99
C ILE A 290 -8.87 -6.91 0.96
N ASN A 291 -8.24 -6.85 -0.21
CA ASN A 291 -6.98 -6.12 -0.38
C ASN A 291 -7.16 -4.61 -0.19
N GLU A 292 -8.27 -4.05 -0.67
CA GLU A 292 -8.58 -2.63 -0.49
C GLU A 292 -8.72 -2.24 1.00
N CYS A 293 -9.42 -3.05 1.79
CA CYS A 293 -9.61 -2.81 3.22
C CYS A 293 -8.27 -2.70 3.96
N TRP A 294 -7.38 -3.66 3.73
CA TRP A 294 -6.02 -3.64 4.30
C TRP A 294 -5.22 -2.43 3.82
N SER A 295 -5.28 -2.17 2.51
CA SER A 295 -4.52 -1.09 1.89
C SER A 295 -4.92 0.28 2.43
N ARG A 296 -6.23 0.54 2.55
CA ARG A 296 -6.75 1.79 3.12
C ARG A 296 -6.49 1.93 4.61
N LYS A 297 -6.41 0.81 5.36
CA LYS A 297 -6.12 0.83 6.79
C LYS A 297 -4.66 1.21 7.09
N TYR A 298 -3.70 0.67 6.32
CA TYR A 298 -2.28 0.74 6.66
C TYR A 298 -1.44 1.68 5.80
N SER A 299 -1.91 2.08 4.61
CA SER A 299 -1.26 3.16 3.84
C SER A 299 -1.61 4.54 4.41
N SER A 300 -0.79 5.52 4.05
CA SER A 300 -1.09 6.93 4.30
C SER A 300 -2.07 7.49 3.26
N THR A 301 -2.52 8.72 3.49
CA THR A 301 -3.29 9.50 2.52
C THR A 301 -2.50 10.71 2.03
N LEU A 302 -2.82 11.16 0.82
CA LEU A 302 -2.47 12.49 0.33
C LEU A 302 -3.80 13.24 0.15
N GLU A 303 -4.07 14.18 1.06
CA GLU A 303 -5.42 14.75 1.25
C GLU A 303 -6.41 13.62 1.55
N SER A 304 -7.37 13.37 0.66
CA SER A 304 -8.34 12.27 0.74
C SER A 304 -7.97 11.05 -0.12
N ARG A 305 -6.95 11.16 -0.97
CA ARG A 305 -6.53 10.07 -1.88
C ARG A 305 -5.63 9.08 -1.13
N LEU A 306 -5.73 7.81 -1.51
CA LEU A 306 -4.82 6.79 -1.01
C LEU A 306 -3.41 7.07 -1.51
N SER A 307 -2.45 7.10 -0.58
CA SER A 307 -1.01 7.11 -0.87
C SER A 307 -0.44 5.72 -0.57
N TYR A 308 -0.66 4.81 -1.51
CA TYR A 308 -0.28 3.40 -1.44
C TYR A 308 1.23 3.22 -1.26
N SER A 309 1.57 2.47 -0.23
CA SER A 309 2.94 2.10 0.12
C SER A 309 3.08 0.56 0.08
N PRO A 310 3.82 0.00 -0.89
CA PRO A 310 4.02 -1.45 -0.95
C PRO A 310 4.63 -2.04 0.32
N SER A 311 5.51 -1.29 1.00
CA SER A 311 6.13 -1.74 2.26
C SER A 311 5.16 -1.81 3.43
N ASP A 312 4.13 -0.95 3.45
CA ASP A 312 3.15 -0.93 4.55
C ASP A 312 1.93 -1.82 4.26
N CYS A 313 1.64 -2.10 2.98
CA CYS A 313 0.49 -2.89 2.57
C CYS A 313 0.87 -4.27 2.04
N PHE A 314 1.61 -4.35 0.93
CA PHE A 314 1.93 -5.62 0.29
C PHE A 314 2.92 -6.45 1.13
N GLU A 315 4.01 -5.85 1.60
CA GLU A 315 5.03 -6.57 2.38
C GLU A 315 4.52 -7.03 3.75
N THR A 316 3.41 -6.48 4.21
CA THR A 316 2.73 -6.88 5.46
C THR A 316 1.51 -7.78 5.20
N PHE A 317 1.10 -7.96 3.95
CA PHE A 317 -0.16 -8.64 3.64
C PHE A 317 -0.11 -10.15 3.91
N PRO A 318 -1.03 -10.71 4.72
CA PRO A 318 -1.07 -12.15 4.96
C PRO A 318 -1.88 -12.89 3.89
N PHE A 319 -1.29 -13.13 2.71
CA PHE A 319 -1.88 -13.86 1.56
C PHE A 319 -2.46 -15.24 1.89
N PRO A 320 -3.59 -15.73 1.37
CA PRO A 320 -4.10 -17.06 1.74
C PRO A 320 -3.10 -18.18 1.39
N ASN A 321 -3.13 -19.30 2.14
CA ASN A 321 -2.11 -20.36 2.01
C ASN A 321 -2.09 -21.00 0.61
N ILE A 322 -3.22 -21.02 -0.09
CA ILE A 322 -3.32 -21.51 -1.47
C ILE A 322 -2.86 -20.49 -2.52
N LEU A 323 -2.67 -19.23 -2.12
CA LEU A 323 -2.29 -18.10 -2.98
C LEU A 323 -1.14 -17.29 -2.34
N PRO A 324 -0.02 -17.91 -1.91
CA PRO A 324 1.08 -17.21 -1.25
C PRO A 324 1.66 -16.11 -2.16
N ALA A 325 2.42 -15.14 -1.63
CA ALA A 325 3.10 -14.14 -2.47
C ALA A 325 4.14 -14.72 -3.45
N ALA A 326 4.46 -16.01 -3.30
CA ALA A 326 5.34 -16.80 -4.14
C ALA A 326 4.54 -17.57 -5.22
N PRO A 327 4.37 -17.03 -6.44
CA PRO A 327 3.64 -17.69 -7.54
C PRO A 327 4.09 -19.12 -7.81
N GLU A 328 5.38 -19.40 -7.67
CA GLU A 328 5.98 -20.71 -7.85
C GLU A 328 5.49 -21.78 -6.84
N LYS A 329 4.84 -21.35 -5.75
CA LYS A 329 4.25 -22.22 -4.72
C LYS A 329 2.73 -22.38 -4.86
N VAL A 330 2.11 -21.75 -5.87
CA VAL A 330 0.67 -21.84 -6.10
C VAL A 330 0.38 -23.12 -6.88
N ASP A 331 -0.54 -23.94 -6.37
CA ASP A 331 -1.12 -25.04 -7.14
C ASP A 331 -2.18 -24.51 -8.10
N GLU A 332 -1.80 -24.30 -9.37
CA GLU A 332 -2.71 -23.84 -10.43
C GLU A 332 -3.83 -24.84 -10.74
N ASN A 333 -3.76 -26.09 -10.23
CA ASN A 333 -4.86 -27.05 -10.37
C ASN A 333 -5.95 -26.92 -9.30
N ASN A 334 -5.68 -26.19 -8.22
CA ASN A 334 -6.65 -25.93 -7.17
C ASN A 334 -7.90 -25.23 -7.74
N LEU A 335 -9.08 -25.71 -7.36
CA LEU A 335 -10.35 -25.21 -7.90
C LEU A 335 -10.61 -23.73 -7.62
N ILE A 336 -10.21 -23.24 -6.43
CA ILE A 336 -10.37 -21.83 -6.05
C ILE A 336 -9.41 -20.95 -6.87
N VAL A 337 -8.17 -21.42 -7.08
CA VAL A 337 -7.17 -20.72 -7.93
C VAL A 337 -7.69 -20.59 -9.36
N LYS A 338 -8.18 -21.70 -9.94
CA LYS A 338 -8.77 -21.70 -11.29
C LYS A 338 -9.96 -20.75 -11.41
N LYS A 339 -10.84 -20.74 -10.40
CA LYS A 339 -11.98 -19.82 -10.36
C LYS A 339 -11.52 -18.36 -10.30
N LEU A 340 -10.56 -18.02 -9.45
CA LEU A 340 -9.99 -16.68 -9.38
C LEU A 340 -9.31 -16.25 -10.68
N ASP A 341 -8.65 -17.18 -11.39
CA ASP A 341 -8.00 -16.89 -12.66
C ASP A 341 -9.04 -16.56 -13.74
N ALA A 342 -10.09 -17.37 -13.88
CA ALA A 342 -11.18 -17.13 -14.82
C ALA A 342 -11.93 -15.82 -14.53
N LEU A 343 -12.27 -15.56 -13.26
CA LEU A 343 -12.90 -14.31 -12.84
C LEU A 343 -12.00 -13.09 -13.12
N GLY A 344 -10.70 -13.23 -12.89
CA GLY A 344 -9.73 -12.16 -13.13
C GLY A 344 -9.60 -11.82 -14.59
N GLU A 345 -9.57 -12.83 -15.46
CA GLU A 345 -9.54 -12.65 -16.91
C GLU A 345 -10.82 -11.98 -17.42
N GLU A 346 -11.99 -12.46 -16.98
CA GLU A 346 -13.28 -11.87 -17.37
C GLU A 346 -13.40 -10.42 -16.87
N TYR A 347 -13.10 -10.17 -15.59
CA TYR A 347 -13.14 -8.82 -15.01
C TYR A 347 -12.17 -7.87 -15.70
N HIS A 348 -10.92 -8.30 -15.92
CA HIS A 348 -9.92 -7.50 -16.59
C HIS A 348 -10.31 -7.15 -18.03
N THR A 349 -10.83 -8.14 -18.77
CA THR A 349 -11.27 -7.97 -20.16
C THR A 349 -12.49 -7.06 -20.26
N LEU A 350 -13.50 -7.27 -19.41
CA LEU A 350 -14.70 -6.42 -19.35
C LEU A 350 -14.29 -4.97 -19.07
N ARG A 351 -13.47 -4.73 -18.04
CA ARG A 351 -12.99 -3.40 -17.68
C ARG A 351 -12.25 -2.73 -18.83
N LYS A 352 -11.36 -3.46 -19.52
CA LYS A 352 -10.63 -2.96 -20.69
C LYS A 352 -11.55 -2.56 -21.83
N ASN A 353 -12.53 -3.39 -22.15
CA ASN A 353 -13.52 -3.10 -23.20
C ASN A 353 -14.39 -1.90 -22.84
N MET A 354 -14.84 -1.79 -21.58
CA MET A 354 -15.62 -0.64 -21.10
C MET A 354 -14.84 0.68 -21.24
N MET A 355 -13.55 0.69 -20.86
CA MET A 355 -12.71 1.89 -21.00
C MET A 355 -12.60 2.34 -22.46
N LEU A 356 -12.37 1.40 -23.38
CA LEU A 356 -12.29 1.71 -24.81
C LEU A 356 -13.64 2.16 -25.38
N ASN A 357 -14.72 1.44 -25.09
CA ASN A 357 -16.05 1.70 -25.62
C ASN A 357 -16.63 3.02 -25.13
N PHE A 358 -16.42 3.36 -23.86
CA PHE A 358 -16.90 4.62 -23.28
C PHE A 358 -15.87 5.75 -23.40
N ASN A 359 -14.67 5.47 -23.91
CA ASN A 359 -13.55 6.41 -24.00
C ASN A 359 -13.23 7.08 -22.64
N ILE A 360 -13.13 6.27 -21.58
CA ILE A 360 -12.84 6.72 -20.22
C ILE A 360 -11.66 5.96 -19.60
N GLY A 361 -10.89 6.62 -18.73
CA GLY A 361 -9.90 5.95 -17.88
C GLY A 361 -10.51 5.30 -16.64
N LEU A 362 -9.66 4.56 -15.90
CA LEU A 362 -10.04 3.85 -14.67
C LEU A 362 -10.70 4.76 -13.62
N THR A 363 -10.25 5.99 -13.46
CA THR A 363 -10.83 6.91 -12.45
C THR A 363 -12.31 7.13 -12.70
N ASN A 364 -12.69 7.41 -13.95
CA ASN A 364 -14.09 7.65 -14.32
C ASN A 364 -14.90 6.36 -14.30
N LEU A 365 -14.30 5.24 -14.74
CA LEU A 365 -14.93 3.92 -14.64
C LEU A 365 -15.27 3.58 -13.19
N TYR A 366 -14.35 3.77 -12.23
CA TYR A 366 -14.63 3.45 -10.83
C TYR A 366 -15.52 4.50 -10.14
N ASN A 367 -15.51 5.76 -10.58
CA ASN A 367 -16.52 6.73 -10.15
C ASN A 367 -17.94 6.25 -10.51
N ALA A 368 -18.12 5.74 -11.73
CA ALA A 368 -19.39 5.15 -12.17
C ALA A 368 -19.70 3.83 -11.46
N PHE A 369 -18.71 2.95 -11.25
CA PHE A 369 -18.85 1.71 -10.47
C PHE A 369 -19.43 1.94 -9.08
N HIS A 370 -18.96 2.98 -8.38
CA HIS A 370 -19.43 3.34 -7.04
C HIS A 370 -20.70 4.21 -7.03
N SER A 371 -21.29 4.52 -8.19
CA SER A 371 -22.53 5.29 -8.30
C SER A 371 -23.75 4.36 -8.36
N PRO A 372 -24.77 4.53 -7.49
CA PRO A 372 -26.04 3.79 -7.57
C PRO A 372 -26.90 4.21 -8.78
N GLU A 373 -26.63 5.38 -9.35
CA GLU A 373 -27.34 5.87 -10.54
C GLU A 373 -26.83 5.24 -11.84
N GLU A 374 -25.64 4.62 -11.81
CA GLU A 374 -25.10 3.91 -12.95
C GLU A 374 -25.75 2.52 -13.05
N LYS A 375 -26.63 2.34 -14.02
CA LYS A 375 -27.47 1.14 -14.20
C LYS A 375 -27.24 0.41 -15.53
N ARG A 376 -26.22 0.80 -16.31
CA ARG A 376 -25.88 0.05 -17.53
C ARG A 376 -25.45 -1.38 -17.18
N ASP A 377 -25.85 -2.34 -18.01
CA ASP A 377 -25.61 -3.77 -17.83
C ASP A 377 -24.13 -4.09 -17.58
N GLU A 378 -23.20 -3.37 -18.24
CA GLU A 378 -21.76 -3.58 -18.07
C GLU A 378 -21.29 -3.26 -16.64
N PHE A 379 -21.87 -2.24 -15.99
CA PHE A 379 -21.53 -1.88 -14.61
C PHE A 379 -22.18 -2.81 -13.59
N GLU A 380 -23.40 -3.29 -13.86
CA GLU A 380 -24.03 -4.33 -13.04
C GLU A 380 -23.22 -5.63 -13.09
N LYS A 381 -22.79 -6.03 -14.29
CA LYS A 381 -21.92 -7.20 -14.46
C LYS A 381 -20.55 -7.00 -13.82
N LEU A 382 -19.94 -5.81 -13.93
CA LEU A 382 -18.68 -5.51 -13.26
C LEU A 382 -18.80 -5.61 -11.74
N ARG A 383 -19.88 -5.09 -11.14
CA ARG A 383 -20.17 -5.22 -9.70
C ARG A 383 -20.44 -6.67 -9.28
N SER A 384 -21.13 -7.45 -10.11
CA SER A 384 -21.37 -8.87 -9.87
C SER A 384 -20.06 -9.67 -9.86
N LEU A 385 -19.18 -9.44 -10.85
CA LEU A 385 -17.87 -10.10 -10.92
C LEU A 385 -16.99 -9.69 -9.73
N HIS A 386 -17.00 -8.42 -9.33
CA HIS A 386 -16.25 -7.95 -8.16
C HIS A 386 -16.72 -8.65 -6.88
N LYS A 387 -18.03 -8.78 -6.69
CA LYS A 387 -18.61 -9.54 -5.57
C LYS A 387 -18.16 -11.00 -5.58
N GLU A 388 -18.21 -11.67 -6.73
CA GLU A 388 -17.79 -13.06 -6.84
C GLU A 388 -16.28 -13.25 -6.59
N ILE A 389 -15.47 -12.29 -7.02
CA ILE A 389 -14.04 -12.24 -6.69
C ILE A 389 -13.87 -12.16 -5.17
N ASP A 390 -14.56 -11.25 -4.48
CA ASP A 390 -14.44 -11.10 -3.04
C ASP A 390 -14.86 -12.37 -2.27
N GLU A 391 -15.98 -12.97 -2.67
CA GLU A 391 -16.46 -14.23 -2.09
C GLU A 391 -15.44 -15.37 -2.31
N THR A 392 -14.88 -15.48 -3.52
CA THR A 392 -13.88 -16.50 -3.84
C THR A 392 -12.54 -16.24 -3.11
N VAL A 393 -12.17 -14.98 -2.87
CA VAL A 393 -11.02 -14.65 -2.03
C VAL A 393 -11.27 -15.07 -0.57
N LEU A 394 -12.48 -14.93 -0.02
CA LEU A 394 -12.80 -15.46 1.31
C LEU A 394 -12.73 -16.99 1.37
N GLU A 395 -13.19 -17.67 0.33
CA GLU A 395 -13.04 -19.12 0.19
C GLU A 395 -11.56 -19.53 0.23
N ALA A 396 -10.68 -18.77 -0.43
CA ALA A 396 -9.24 -19.01 -0.41
C ALA A 396 -8.64 -18.92 1.01
N TYR A 397 -9.23 -18.10 1.89
CA TYR A 397 -8.89 -18.02 3.31
C TYR A 397 -9.60 -19.06 4.18
N GLY A 398 -10.63 -19.74 3.66
CA GLY A 398 -11.54 -20.56 4.45
C GLY A 398 -12.47 -19.77 5.36
N TRP A 399 -12.74 -18.49 5.06
CA TRP A 399 -13.58 -17.59 5.87
C TRP A 399 -15.00 -17.46 5.32
N THR A 400 -15.63 -18.58 4.99
CA THR A 400 -16.99 -18.64 4.42
C THR A 400 -18.09 -18.24 5.40
N ASP A 401 -17.75 -18.03 6.67
CA ASP A 401 -18.67 -17.57 7.71
C ASP A 401 -18.88 -16.05 7.70
N ILE A 402 -17.99 -15.29 7.03
CA ILE A 402 -18.12 -13.84 6.90
C ILE A 402 -19.14 -13.52 5.81
N LYS A 403 -20.25 -12.89 6.19
CA LYS A 403 -21.23 -12.36 5.24
C LYS A 403 -20.80 -10.98 4.76
N LEU A 404 -20.37 -10.88 3.50
CA LEU A 404 -19.86 -9.62 2.93
C LEU A 404 -20.95 -8.55 2.78
N LEU A 405 -22.15 -8.94 2.32
CA LEU A 405 -23.30 -8.05 2.15
C LEU A 405 -22.93 -6.78 1.35
N HIS A 406 -22.49 -6.97 0.11
CA HIS A 406 -22.14 -5.86 -0.78
C HIS A 406 -23.33 -4.94 -1.04
N ASP A 407 -23.10 -3.65 -0.89
CA ASP A 407 -24.07 -2.60 -1.19
C ASP A 407 -23.35 -1.25 -1.38
N PHE A 408 -24.09 -0.19 -1.68
CA PHE A 408 -23.60 1.19 -1.66
C PHE A 408 -23.55 1.69 -0.21
N ILE A 409 -22.36 1.73 0.35
CA ILE A 409 -22.11 2.02 1.76
C ILE A 409 -21.30 3.31 1.88
N GLU A 410 -21.68 4.15 2.84
CA GLU A 410 -20.90 5.32 3.23
C GLU A 410 -19.69 4.89 4.07
N VAL A 411 -18.48 5.11 3.54
CA VAL A 411 -17.24 4.77 4.23
C VAL A 411 -16.70 5.96 5.03
N PRO A 412 -16.55 5.85 6.36
CA PRO A 412 -16.29 7.01 7.23
C PRO A 412 -14.88 7.60 7.07
N TYR A 413 -13.94 6.86 6.46
CA TYR A 413 -12.57 7.31 6.20
C TYR A 413 -12.44 8.23 4.97
N LEU A 414 -13.55 8.54 4.28
CA LEU A 414 -13.57 9.48 3.15
C LEU A 414 -14.40 10.73 3.47
N PRO A 415 -14.13 11.86 2.79
CA PRO A 415 -14.93 13.08 2.92
C PRO A 415 -16.42 12.85 2.60
N ALA A 416 -17.31 13.59 3.28
CA ALA A 416 -18.76 13.41 3.17
C ALA A 416 -19.31 13.52 1.73
N ASN A 417 -18.68 14.30 0.86
CA ASN A 417 -19.06 14.46 -0.54
C ASN A 417 -18.59 13.31 -1.47
N ASP A 418 -17.75 12.40 -1.00
CA ASP A 418 -17.17 11.30 -1.79
C ASP A 418 -17.01 10.01 -0.97
N ARG A 419 -17.89 9.80 0.02
CA ARG A 419 -17.82 8.61 0.89
C ARG A 419 -18.68 7.43 0.46
N LEU A 420 -19.55 7.56 -0.53
CA LEU A 420 -20.35 6.44 -1.00
C LEU A 420 -19.49 5.51 -1.86
N ARG A 421 -19.47 4.22 -1.54
CA ARG A 421 -18.76 3.18 -2.29
C ARG A 421 -19.62 1.93 -2.39
N TYR A 422 -19.74 1.36 -3.58
CA TYR A 422 -20.11 -0.06 -3.70
C TYR A 422 -19.00 -0.92 -3.08
N THR A 423 -19.26 -1.49 -1.90
CA THR A 423 -18.28 -2.21 -1.07
C THR A 423 -19.01 -3.16 -0.10
N ILE A 424 -18.29 -3.80 0.80
CA ILE A 424 -18.81 -4.74 1.81
C ILE A 424 -19.31 -4.01 3.06
N CYS A 425 -20.24 -4.63 3.79
CA CYS A 425 -20.77 -4.06 5.03
C CYS A 425 -19.67 -3.80 6.08
N GLU A 426 -19.87 -2.77 6.89
CA GLU A 426 -18.90 -2.34 7.91
C GLU A 426 -18.53 -3.48 8.89
N LYS A 427 -19.52 -4.32 9.25
CA LYS A 427 -19.27 -5.50 10.09
C LYS A 427 -18.28 -6.47 9.44
N ALA A 428 -18.43 -6.74 8.14
CA ALA A 428 -17.51 -7.61 7.40
C ALA A 428 -16.12 -6.95 7.29
N ARG A 429 -16.05 -5.65 6.98
CA ARG A 429 -14.79 -4.89 6.91
C ARG A 429 -13.97 -5.00 8.20
N LEU A 430 -14.60 -4.74 9.34
CA LEU A 430 -13.95 -4.80 10.65
C LEU A 430 -13.47 -6.22 10.99
N GLU A 431 -14.29 -7.23 10.69
CA GLU A 431 -13.93 -8.63 10.92
C GLU A 431 -12.77 -9.09 10.03
N LEU A 432 -12.73 -8.64 8.77
CA LEU A 432 -11.62 -8.92 7.86
C LEU A 432 -10.32 -8.31 8.34
N LEU A 433 -10.32 -7.02 8.69
CA LEU A 433 -9.13 -6.35 9.23
C LEU A 433 -8.60 -7.06 10.47
N ARG A 434 -9.50 -7.49 11.36
CA ARG A 434 -9.15 -8.25 12.57
C ARG A 434 -8.51 -9.60 12.24
N ARG A 435 -9.10 -10.40 11.34
CA ARG A 435 -8.56 -11.72 10.96
C ARG A 435 -7.26 -11.61 10.19
N LEU A 436 -7.16 -10.66 9.25
CA LEU A 436 -5.91 -10.41 8.52
C LEU A 436 -4.80 -10.00 9.49
N LEU A 437 -5.04 -9.06 10.41
CA LEU A 437 -4.01 -8.64 11.36
C LEU A 437 -3.57 -9.79 12.27
N LYS A 438 -4.52 -10.62 12.73
CA LYS A 438 -4.21 -11.84 13.50
C LYS A 438 -3.33 -12.80 12.69
N LEU A 439 -3.68 -13.05 11.43
CA LEU A 439 -2.94 -13.95 10.54
C LEU A 439 -1.54 -13.42 10.21
N ASN A 440 -1.39 -12.10 10.04
CA ASN A 440 -0.08 -11.46 9.89
C ASN A 440 0.81 -11.75 11.11
N PHE A 441 0.27 -11.60 12.32
CA PHE A 441 1.02 -11.85 13.56
C PHE A 441 1.39 -13.32 13.72
N GLU A 442 0.47 -14.24 13.38
CA GLU A 442 0.73 -15.68 13.38
C GLU A 442 1.89 -16.04 12.45
N ARG A 443 1.86 -15.55 11.21
CA ARG A 443 2.92 -15.80 10.20
C ARG A 443 4.25 -15.20 10.57
N HIS A 444 4.25 -13.98 11.09
CA HIS A 444 5.49 -13.38 11.56
C HIS A 444 6.13 -14.21 12.68
N ASN A 445 5.32 -14.71 13.61
CA ASN A 445 5.81 -15.59 14.68
C ASN A 445 6.32 -16.93 14.13
N GLU A 446 5.68 -17.49 13.11
CA GLU A 446 6.15 -18.69 12.41
C GLU A 446 7.51 -18.43 11.73
N GLU A 447 7.65 -17.35 10.96
CA GLU A 447 8.91 -16.97 10.31
C GLU A 447 10.03 -16.74 11.33
N VAL A 448 9.74 -16.07 12.46
CA VAL A 448 10.72 -15.83 13.54
C VAL A 448 11.19 -17.15 14.17
N LYS A 449 10.27 -18.10 14.41
CA LYS A 449 10.60 -19.43 14.93
C LYS A 449 11.43 -20.25 13.95
N GLU A 450 11.05 -20.27 12.67
CA GLU A 450 11.79 -20.97 11.62
C GLU A 450 13.22 -20.44 11.46
N LEU A 451 13.42 -19.13 11.67
CA LEU A 451 14.73 -18.49 11.58
C LEU A 451 15.56 -18.60 12.88
N GLY A 452 15.04 -19.22 13.93
CA GLY A 452 15.72 -19.34 15.23
C GLY A 452 15.98 -17.99 15.91
N LEU A 453 15.20 -16.96 15.58
CA LEU A 453 15.30 -15.63 16.18
C LEU A 453 14.37 -15.59 17.42
N GLU A 454 14.82 -15.01 18.53
CA GLU A 454 13.90 -14.72 19.64
C GLU A 454 12.85 -13.70 19.19
N PRO A 455 11.57 -13.83 19.61
CA PRO A 455 10.53 -12.87 19.25
C PRO A 455 10.84 -11.50 19.87
N THR A 456 11.44 -10.63 19.07
CA THR A 456 11.72 -9.26 19.48
C THR A 456 10.44 -8.43 19.41
N SER A 457 10.05 -7.85 20.55
CA SER A 457 9.07 -6.78 20.62
C SER A 457 9.56 -5.56 19.84
N ASP A 458 8.70 -5.03 18.97
CA ASP A 458 8.72 -3.68 18.37
C ASP A 458 10.09 -3.02 18.18
N LYS A 459 10.99 -3.69 17.45
CA LYS A 459 12.19 -3.04 16.91
C LYS A 459 12.22 -3.18 15.40
N LYS A 460 12.04 -2.04 14.73
CA LYS A 460 12.41 -1.82 13.33
C LYS A 460 13.69 -2.58 13.02
N VAL A 461 13.60 -3.60 12.17
CA VAL A 461 14.77 -4.24 11.57
C VAL A 461 15.49 -3.15 10.77
N LYS A 462 16.52 -2.56 11.38
CA LYS A 462 17.41 -1.64 10.70
C LYS A 462 18.18 -2.44 9.68
N LYS A 463 17.99 -2.15 8.39
CA LYS A 463 18.94 -2.53 7.34
C LYS A 463 20.35 -2.12 7.80
N ALA A 464 21.28 -3.07 7.76
CA ALA A 464 22.67 -2.84 8.08
C ALA A 464 23.26 -1.83 7.08
N THR A 465 23.38 -0.57 7.49
CA THR A 465 24.26 0.42 6.86
C THR A 465 25.51 0.56 7.70
N THR A 466 26.64 0.23 7.08
CA THR A 466 28.00 0.46 7.55
C THR A 466 28.16 1.90 8.05
N LYS A 467 28.75 2.03 9.24
CA LYS A 467 29.02 3.28 9.98
C LYS A 467 29.68 4.36 9.11
N LYS A 468 29.18 5.60 9.16
CA LYS A 468 30.02 6.80 9.26
C LYS A 468 29.25 7.98 9.88
N ALA A 469 30.01 8.83 10.55
CA ALA A 469 29.66 9.65 11.71
C ALA A 469 28.63 10.78 11.47
N SER A 470 27.87 11.07 12.53
CA SER A 470 26.94 12.18 12.67
C SER A 470 27.65 13.49 13.05
N SER A 471 27.31 14.59 12.39
CA SER A 471 27.37 15.93 12.99
C SER A 471 26.01 16.60 12.81
N HIS A 472 25.36 16.90 13.93
CA HIS A 472 24.08 17.59 14.02
C HIS A 472 24.17 19.03 13.47
N SER A 473 23.15 19.47 12.74
CA SER A 473 22.64 20.85 12.87
C SER A 473 21.15 20.91 12.54
N LYS A 474 20.46 21.73 13.34
CA LYS A 474 19.01 21.92 13.41
C LYS A 474 18.52 22.77 12.22
N THR A 475 17.40 22.41 11.61
CA THR A 475 16.63 23.30 10.72
C THR A 475 15.51 24.01 11.51
N PRO A 476 15.35 25.34 11.40
CA PRO A 476 14.18 26.06 11.87
C PRO A 476 13.08 26.16 10.79
N LYS A 477 11.87 26.48 11.27
CA LYS A 477 10.60 26.64 10.54
C LYS A 477 10.55 27.84 9.59
N ASN A 478 9.78 27.66 8.51
CA ASN A 478 8.96 28.59 7.71
C ASN A 478 9.54 29.93 7.19
N GLY A 479 9.41 30.11 5.86
CA GLY A 479 9.46 31.37 5.09
C GLY A 479 8.89 31.13 3.67
N PRO A 480 8.34 32.15 2.97
CA PRO A 480 7.14 32.04 2.13
C PRO A 480 7.36 31.37 0.76
N VAL A 481 6.29 30.74 0.27
CA VAL A 481 6.15 30.15 -1.07
C VAL A 481 5.92 31.27 -2.09
N PRO A 482 6.75 31.41 -3.15
CA PRO A 482 6.40 32.24 -4.29
C PRO A 482 5.31 31.54 -5.12
N GLU A 483 4.23 32.25 -5.40
CA GLU A 483 3.14 31.82 -6.27
C GLU A 483 3.64 31.42 -7.65
N GLY A 484 3.22 30.25 -8.14
CA GLY A 484 3.49 29.82 -9.52
C GLY A 484 3.88 28.36 -9.75
N GLN A 485 3.50 27.41 -8.89
CA GLN A 485 3.64 25.97 -9.15
C GLN A 485 2.42 25.21 -8.63
N GLY A 486 1.34 25.26 -9.40
CA GLY A 486 0.21 24.33 -9.30
C GLY A 486 0.32 23.32 -10.43
N GLU A 487 0.09 22.06 -10.08
CA GLU A 487 0.16 20.84 -10.90
C GLU A 487 1.53 20.17 -11.04
N LEU A 488 1.51 18.86 -10.77
CA LEU A 488 2.60 17.88 -10.77
C LEU A 488 3.41 17.76 -9.47
N PHE A 489 2.81 17.15 -8.44
CA PHE A 489 3.46 16.12 -7.62
C PHE A 489 2.48 15.03 -7.18
#